data_AF-A0A8S8ZBN7-F1
#
_entry.id   AF-A0A8S8ZBN7-F1
#
_cell.length_a   1.000
_cell.length_b   1.000
_cell.length_c   1.000
_cell.angle_alpha   90.00
_cell.angle_beta   90.00
_cell.angle_gamma   90.00
#
_symmetry.space_group_name_H-M   'P 1'
#
loop_
_entity.id
_entity.type
_entity.pdbx_description
1 polymer ?
#
loop_
_entity_poly.entity_id
_entity_poly.type
_entity_poly.pdbx_seq_one_letter_code
_entity_poly.pdbx_strand_id
1 'polypeptide(L)'
;MTLKQLENLVKIDEDMTNPENGTYYNKRTIEQLLEYGLILIDKPPGPTSHEVVAWAKRILEIPKAGHSGTLDPQVSGVLPLGLGEGTKALGVLLMGPKEYHALGRLHSLPSKEKLEQILELFRGEIFQKPPQRSAVVRQTRSRTIYELELLEQKERLVLLRILCEAGTYIRKLYYDMGELLGPGGSMIELRRSRVHQFNENNLVTMHQLADAYATWKENKDDSKLLKIIRPVEETLSEIKSVVIRDSAIDSMCHGAQLAIPGVLQISQYLEKGDLVGIYSQKGEIVALAESLLSENEIKEQTKGYAFQTKRIIMKPNTYQKIGVQVHLQKSKKLFPKGLLFAIILGVVSGPIFGIILYEYGVEDQLVYVDGTSLSIVTEKTNFTLGEPISITIVNSGTDELKFPDASYGLIIKQLDSIPIFSPTAAQVISNLDSHEDVTFVWDQIKNNGDQILEGTYKITSKAITLDGSIIEKIVIIHVFK
;
A
#
# COMPACT_ATOMS: atom_id res chain seq x y z
N MET A 1 -26.47 -5.23 -11.57
CA MET A 1 -25.93 -6.59 -11.28
C MET A 1 -25.22 -6.52 -9.97
N THR A 2 -25.43 -7.51 -9.10
CA THR A 2 -24.70 -7.71 -7.84
C THR A 2 -23.25 -8.12 -8.16
N LEU A 3 -22.31 -7.82 -7.28
CA LEU A 3 -20.93 -8.28 -7.40
C LEU A 3 -20.88 -9.82 -7.29
N LYS A 4 -20.24 -10.51 -8.23
CA LYS A 4 -20.11 -11.98 -8.27
C LYS A 4 -19.71 -12.57 -6.92
N GLN A 5 -18.74 -11.95 -6.23
CA GLN A 5 -18.22 -12.42 -4.95
C GLN A 5 -19.19 -12.27 -3.76
N LEU A 6 -20.27 -11.48 -3.93
CA LEU A 6 -21.33 -11.30 -2.93
C LEU A 6 -22.57 -12.16 -3.23
N GLU A 7 -22.52 -13.01 -4.24
CA GLU A 7 -23.57 -13.97 -4.55
C GLU A 7 -23.42 -15.23 -3.70
N ASN A 8 -24.53 -15.89 -3.38
CA ASN A 8 -24.57 -17.18 -2.68
C ASN A 8 -23.88 -17.22 -1.31
N LEU A 9 -23.80 -16.08 -0.61
CA LEU A 9 -23.23 -16.03 0.74
C LEU A 9 -24.10 -16.79 1.75
N VAL A 10 -23.43 -17.46 2.69
CA VAL A 10 -24.03 -18.08 3.87
C VAL A 10 -24.44 -16.99 4.85
N LYS A 11 -25.71 -17.04 5.25
CA LYS A 11 -26.27 -16.11 6.23
C LYS A 11 -25.89 -16.55 7.64
N ILE A 12 -25.28 -15.65 8.40
CA ILE A 12 -24.90 -15.83 9.80
C ILE A 12 -25.88 -15.09 10.70
N ASP A 13 -26.26 -13.87 10.31
CA ASP A 13 -27.15 -13.01 11.08
C ASP A 13 -27.86 -11.99 10.16
N GLU A 14 -28.71 -11.15 10.75
CA GLU A 14 -29.54 -10.16 10.06
C GLU A 14 -29.40 -8.77 10.69
N ASP A 15 -29.33 -7.76 9.82
CA ASP A 15 -29.48 -6.35 10.19
C ASP A 15 -30.05 -5.57 9.01
N MET A 16 -30.40 -4.31 9.25
CA MET A 16 -30.74 -3.36 8.22
C MET A 16 -29.63 -2.32 8.07
N THR A 17 -29.23 -2.03 6.83
CA THR A 17 -28.32 -0.92 6.56
C THR A 17 -29.04 0.42 6.63
N ASN A 18 -28.43 1.42 7.27
CA ASN A 18 -28.99 2.77 7.30
C ASN A 18 -28.79 3.43 5.92
N PRO A 19 -29.86 3.89 5.23
CA PRO A 19 -29.73 4.53 3.92
C PRO A 19 -28.82 5.78 3.93
N GLU A 20 -28.68 6.47 5.07
CA GLU A 20 -27.91 7.72 5.20
C GLU A 20 -26.38 7.51 5.21
N ASN A 21 -25.88 6.31 5.52
CA ASN A 21 -24.44 6.03 5.59
C ASN A 21 -23.88 5.50 4.26
N GLY A 22 -22.67 5.87 3.84
CA GLY A 22 -22.04 5.27 2.63
C GLY A 22 -22.87 5.38 1.35
N THR A 23 -22.51 4.61 0.32
CA THR A 23 -23.20 4.62 -0.99
C THR A 23 -23.07 3.25 -1.65
N TYR A 24 -24.15 2.73 -2.24
CA TYR A 24 -24.06 1.49 -3.02
C TYR A 24 -22.91 1.57 -4.05
N TYR A 25 -22.08 0.52 -4.11
CA TYR A 25 -20.85 0.54 -4.92
C TYR A 25 -21.11 0.90 -6.40
N ASN A 26 -22.27 0.54 -6.93
CA ASN A 26 -22.71 0.80 -8.31
C ASN A 26 -23.53 2.09 -8.49
N LYS A 27 -23.69 2.90 -7.45
CA LYS A 27 -24.37 4.20 -7.47
C LYS A 27 -23.46 5.35 -7.06
N ARG A 28 -22.14 5.10 -7.03
CA ARG A 28 -21.14 6.12 -6.69
C ARG A 28 -21.16 7.25 -7.71
N THR A 29 -21.02 8.48 -7.24
CA THR A 29 -20.77 9.64 -8.11
C THR A 29 -19.36 9.56 -8.71
N ILE A 30 -19.05 10.40 -9.69
CA ILE A 30 -17.70 10.48 -10.26
C ILE A 30 -16.66 10.81 -9.17
N GLU A 31 -16.97 11.72 -8.25
CA GLU A 31 -16.06 12.08 -7.16
C GLU A 31 -15.76 10.88 -6.25
N GLN A 32 -16.77 10.07 -5.95
CA GLN A 32 -16.60 8.84 -5.18
C GLN A 32 -15.83 7.78 -5.97
N LEU A 33 -16.02 7.69 -7.29
CA LEU A 33 -15.26 6.81 -8.16
C LEU A 33 -13.81 7.28 -8.36
N LEU A 34 -13.52 8.58 -8.34
CA LEU A 34 -12.15 9.10 -8.32
C LEU A 34 -11.43 8.72 -7.01
N GLU A 35 -12.18 8.43 -5.95
CA GLU A 35 -11.64 7.98 -4.67
C GLU A 35 -11.55 6.44 -4.54
N TYR A 36 -12.53 5.70 -5.07
CA TYR A 36 -12.66 4.24 -4.94
C TYR A 36 -12.84 3.56 -6.30
N GLY A 37 -12.09 4.03 -7.29
CA GLY A 37 -12.19 3.57 -8.67
C GLY A 37 -11.02 2.71 -9.13
N LEU A 38 -11.28 2.04 -10.24
CA LEU A 38 -10.35 1.23 -11.01
C LEU A 38 -10.48 1.62 -12.48
N ILE A 39 -9.35 1.84 -13.15
CA ILE A 39 -9.28 1.99 -14.60
C ILE A 39 -8.37 0.90 -15.15
N LEU A 40 -8.80 0.22 -16.21
CA LEU A 40 -7.97 -0.75 -16.93
C LEU A 40 -7.29 -0.03 -18.09
N ILE A 41 -6.06 0.44 -17.87
CA ILE A 41 -5.31 1.17 -18.88
C ILE A 41 -4.73 0.19 -19.91
N ASP A 42 -4.88 0.50 -21.20
CA ASP A 42 -4.01 -0.08 -22.23
C ASP A 42 -2.70 0.70 -22.22
N LYS A 43 -1.72 0.19 -21.48
CA LYS A 43 -0.43 0.86 -21.34
C LYS A 43 0.25 0.90 -22.72
N PRO A 44 0.65 2.07 -23.23
CA PRO A 44 1.44 2.13 -24.46
C PRO A 44 2.90 1.66 -24.21
N PRO A 45 3.59 1.17 -25.25
CA PRO A 45 5.05 1.02 -25.21
C PRO A 45 5.71 2.40 -25.18
N GLY A 46 6.86 2.51 -24.51
CA GLY A 46 7.61 3.76 -24.34
C GLY A 46 7.75 4.17 -22.87
N PRO A 47 6.67 4.62 -22.20
CA PRO A 47 6.75 5.07 -20.81
C PRO A 47 6.86 3.91 -19.81
N THR A 48 7.45 4.18 -18.66
CA THR A 48 7.33 3.31 -17.49
C THR A 48 5.88 3.27 -16.98
N SER A 49 5.54 2.22 -16.24
CA SER A 49 4.22 2.14 -15.58
C SER A 49 4.00 3.28 -14.57
N HIS A 50 5.06 3.75 -13.91
CA HIS A 50 5.00 4.85 -12.96
C HIS A 50 4.72 6.20 -13.64
N GLU A 51 5.29 6.45 -14.82
CA GLU A 51 4.97 7.64 -15.62
C GLU A 51 3.50 7.65 -16.06
N VAL A 52 2.97 6.50 -16.47
CA VAL A 52 1.54 6.36 -16.81
C VAL A 52 0.64 6.69 -15.61
N VAL A 53 1.00 6.22 -14.41
CA VAL A 53 0.30 6.62 -13.16
C VAL A 53 0.39 8.12 -12.95
N ALA A 54 1.58 8.72 -13.09
CA ALA A 54 1.79 10.15 -12.88
C ALA A 54 0.97 11.00 -13.86
N TRP A 55 0.86 10.57 -15.13
CA TRP A 55 0.03 11.23 -16.13
C TRP A 55 -1.46 11.06 -15.81
N ALA A 56 -1.91 9.87 -15.43
CA ALA A 56 -3.30 9.65 -15.04
C ALA A 56 -3.70 10.52 -13.84
N LYS A 57 -2.83 10.63 -12.81
CA LYS A 57 -3.05 11.54 -11.67
C LYS A 57 -3.20 12.99 -12.10
N ARG A 58 -2.34 13.44 -13.02
CA ARG A 58 -2.38 14.82 -13.53
C ARG A 58 -3.65 15.08 -14.35
N ILE A 59 -4.00 14.14 -15.23
CA ILE A 59 -5.21 14.23 -16.07
C ILE A 59 -6.46 14.29 -15.18
N LEU A 60 -6.57 13.40 -14.20
CA LEU A 60 -7.74 13.30 -13.32
C LEU A 60 -7.74 14.30 -12.16
N GLU A 61 -6.68 15.11 -12.03
CA GLU A 61 -6.49 16.08 -10.94
C GLU A 61 -6.63 15.46 -9.53
N ILE A 62 -6.19 14.20 -9.36
CA ILE A 62 -6.29 13.47 -8.08
C ILE A 62 -4.95 13.39 -7.35
N PRO A 63 -4.97 13.42 -5.99
CA PRO A 63 -3.74 13.42 -5.20
C PRO A 63 -3.04 12.06 -5.21
N LYS A 64 -3.77 10.97 -5.49
CA LYS A 64 -3.30 9.60 -5.32
C LYS A 64 -3.86 8.68 -6.41
N ALA A 65 -2.97 7.91 -7.01
CA ALA A 65 -3.29 6.75 -7.85
C ALA A 65 -2.10 5.79 -7.80
N GLY A 66 -2.32 4.55 -8.20
CA GLY A 66 -1.31 3.49 -8.19
C GLY A 66 -1.71 2.35 -9.11
N HIS A 67 -0.75 1.52 -9.51
CA HIS A 67 -1.01 0.41 -10.42
C HIS A 67 -0.76 -0.95 -9.75
N SER A 68 -1.32 -2.02 -10.31
CA SER A 68 -0.97 -3.39 -9.94
C SER A 68 -0.08 -4.05 -11.01
N GLY A 69 1.13 -4.44 -10.60
CA GLY A 69 2.10 -5.17 -11.41
C GLY A 69 2.77 -4.32 -12.50
N THR A 70 4.02 -3.94 -12.26
CA THR A 70 4.83 -3.13 -13.18
C THR A 70 5.04 -3.81 -14.53
N LEU A 71 4.81 -3.06 -15.59
CA LEU A 71 5.26 -3.38 -16.95
C LEU A 71 6.51 -2.55 -17.28
N ASP A 72 7.51 -3.22 -17.87
CA ASP A 72 8.71 -2.58 -18.43
C ASP A 72 8.32 -1.50 -19.48
N PRO A 73 9.19 -0.52 -19.77
CA PRO A 73 8.89 0.58 -20.69
C PRO A 73 8.30 0.13 -22.04
N GLN A 74 8.93 -0.85 -22.68
CA GLN A 74 8.54 -1.36 -24.00
C GLN A 74 7.33 -2.31 -23.98
N VAL A 75 6.82 -2.67 -22.80
CA VAL A 75 5.74 -3.64 -22.65
C VAL A 75 4.39 -2.91 -22.64
N SER A 76 3.44 -3.40 -23.44
CA SER A 76 2.09 -2.83 -23.56
C SER A 76 1.02 -3.69 -22.89
N GLY A 77 -0.22 -3.21 -22.89
CA GLY A 77 -1.40 -3.99 -22.51
C GLY A 77 -1.92 -3.67 -21.11
N VAL A 78 -2.64 -4.63 -20.53
CA VAL A 78 -3.50 -4.44 -19.35
C VAL A 78 -2.69 -3.91 -18.16
N LEU A 79 -2.97 -2.69 -17.71
CA LEU A 79 -2.42 -2.09 -16.49
C LEU A 79 -3.56 -1.62 -15.59
N PRO A 80 -3.95 -2.41 -14.57
CA PRO A 80 -4.93 -1.98 -13.58
C PRO A 80 -4.42 -0.79 -12.78
N LEU A 81 -5.16 0.32 -12.82
CA LEU A 81 -4.87 1.58 -12.15
C LEU A 81 -5.97 1.85 -11.11
N GLY A 82 -5.61 1.79 -9.83
CA GLY A 82 -6.49 2.20 -8.73
C GLY A 82 -6.39 3.69 -8.49
N LEU A 83 -7.53 4.33 -8.21
CA LEU A 83 -7.64 5.76 -7.92
C LEU A 83 -7.82 5.96 -6.42
N GLY A 84 -7.33 7.09 -5.86
CA GLY A 84 -7.53 7.47 -4.47
C GLY A 84 -7.21 6.35 -3.46
N GLU A 85 -8.18 6.03 -2.62
CA GLU A 85 -8.14 4.94 -1.65
C GLU A 85 -8.32 3.57 -2.27
N GLY A 86 -8.93 3.48 -3.45
CA GLY A 86 -9.01 2.25 -4.25
C GLY A 86 -7.65 1.63 -4.57
N THR A 87 -6.58 2.43 -4.57
CA THR A 87 -5.19 1.92 -4.65
C THR A 87 -4.86 0.83 -3.63
N LYS A 88 -5.50 0.85 -2.46
CA LYS A 88 -5.26 -0.11 -1.37
C LYS A 88 -5.79 -1.52 -1.67
N ALA A 89 -6.74 -1.66 -2.61
CA ALA A 89 -7.31 -2.96 -3.00
C ALA A 89 -6.45 -3.71 -4.03
N LEU A 90 -5.59 -3.00 -4.78
CA LEU A 90 -4.82 -3.54 -5.90
C LEU A 90 -3.85 -4.66 -5.54
N GLY A 91 -3.51 -4.81 -4.26
CA GLY A 91 -2.62 -5.87 -3.77
C GLY A 91 -3.12 -7.27 -4.11
N VAL A 92 -4.44 -7.48 -4.16
CA VAL A 92 -5.03 -8.80 -4.50
C VAL A 92 -4.64 -9.24 -5.91
N LEU A 93 -4.59 -8.30 -6.85
CA LEU A 93 -4.24 -8.58 -8.24
C LEU A 93 -2.78 -9.02 -8.40
N LEU A 94 -1.90 -8.77 -7.43
CA LEU A 94 -0.51 -9.23 -7.47
C LEU A 94 -0.39 -10.74 -7.20
N MET A 95 -1.38 -11.35 -6.55
CA MET A 95 -1.34 -12.77 -6.18
C MET A 95 -1.84 -13.68 -7.31
N GLY A 96 -2.71 -13.16 -8.18
CA GLY A 96 -3.27 -13.95 -9.27
C GLY A 96 -2.36 -14.12 -10.48
N PRO A 97 -2.77 -15.00 -11.42
CA PRO A 97 -2.01 -15.26 -12.63
C PRO A 97 -1.95 -14.04 -13.56
N LYS A 98 -1.01 -14.09 -14.51
CA LYS A 98 -0.79 -13.09 -15.55
C LYS A 98 -0.71 -13.79 -16.90
N GLU A 99 -1.30 -13.18 -17.92
CA GLU A 99 -1.23 -13.71 -19.28
C GLU A 99 -0.52 -12.72 -20.20
N TYR A 100 0.29 -13.25 -21.11
CA TYR A 100 1.08 -12.47 -22.04
C TYR A 100 1.03 -13.05 -23.45
N HIS A 101 1.03 -12.16 -24.43
CA HIS A 101 1.46 -12.46 -25.80
C HIS A 101 2.88 -11.95 -25.97
N ALA A 102 3.80 -12.84 -26.32
CA ALA A 102 5.22 -12.55 -26.34
C ALA A 102 5.85 -13.00 -27.65
N LEU A 103 6.41 -12.06 -28.40
CA LEU A 103 7.19 -12.33 -29.60
C LEU A 103 8.67 -12.39 -29.22
N GLY A 104 9.34 -13.47 -29.59
CA GLY A 104 10.79 -13.59 -29.45
C GLY A 104 11.45 -14.15 -30.69
N ARG A 105 12.77 -14.02 -30.72
CA ARG A 105 13.65 -14.57 -31.74
C ARG A 105 14.57 -15.60 -31.13
N LEU A 106 14.50 -16.82 -31.63
CA LEU A 106 15.48 -17.86 -31.37
C LEU A 106 16.66 -17.63 -32.32
N HIS A 107 17.89 -17.76 -31.85
CA HIS A 107 19.05 -17.38 -32.67
C HIS A 107 19.40 -18.45 -33.72
N SER A 108 18.92 -19.68 -33.55
CA SER A 108 18.82 -20.72 -34.57
C SER A 108 17.37 -21.01 -34.94
N LEU A 109 17.15 -21.62 -36.11
CA LEU A 109 15.83 -22.10 -36.54
C LEU A 109 15.63 -23.52 -35.97
N PRO A 110 14.76 -23.73 -34.97
CA PRO A 110 14.40 -25.07 -34.55
C PRO A 110 13.44 -25.74 -35.54
N SER A 111 13.49 -27.07 -35.62
CA SER A 111 12.37 -27.82 -36.22
C SER A 111 11.13 -27.69 -35.34
N LYS A 112 9.95 -27.96 -35.90
CA LYS A 112 8.68 -27.90 -35.14
C LYS A 112 8.69 -28.86 -33.96
N GLU A 113 9.20 -30.07 -34.16
CA GLU A 113 9.29 -31.12 -33.13
C GLU A 113 10.23 -30.69 -32.01
N LYS A 114 11.39 -30.10 -32.36
CA LYS A 114 12.35 -29.62 -31.37
C LYS A 114 11.78 -28.45 -30.57
N LEU A 115 11.04 -27.54 -31.21
CA LEU A 115 10.40 -26.42 -30.54
C LEU A 115 9.34 -26.92 -29.55
N GLU A 116 8.46 -27.84 -29.95
CA GLU A 116 7.44 -28.40 -29.06
C GLU A 116 8.05 -29.12 -27.86
N GLN A 117 9.11 -29.90 -28.06
CA GLN A 117 9.86 -30.53 -26.96
C GLN A 117 10.39 -29.49 -25.96
N ILE A 118 10.90 -28.36 -26.45
CA ILE A 118 11.38 -27.29 -25.58
C ILE A 118 10.23 -26.64 -24.82
N LEU A 119 9.11 -26.35 -25.48
CA LEU A 119 7.94 -25.75 -24.83
C LEU A 119 7.39 -26.66 -23.73
N GLU A 120 7.35 -27.97 -23.95
CA GLU A 120 6.90 -28.93 -22.93
C GLU A 120 7.75 -28.87 -21.65
N LEU A 121 9.07 -28.67 -21.77
CA LEU A 121 9.97 -28.54 -20.61
C LEU A 121 9.69 -27.29 -19.75
N PHE A 122 9.02 -26.28 -20.31
CA PHE A 122 8.68 -25.05 -19.60
C PHE A 122 7.22 -25.02 -19.12
N ARG A 123 6.41 -26.06 -19.39
CA ARG A 123 5.07 -26.18 -18.81
C ARG A 123 5.19 -26.65 -17.35
N GLY A 124 4.48 -26.01 -16.43
CA GLY A 124 4.56 -26.31 -15.00
C GLY A 124 5.63 -25.49 -14.28
N GLU A 125 6.27 -26.09 -13.27
CA GLU A 125 7.24 -25.41 -12.41
C GLU A 125 8.58 -25.19 -13.12
N ILE A 126 9.05 -23.94 -13.14
CA ILE A 126 10.32 -23.52 -13.73
C ILE A 126 11.14 -22.73 -12.71
N PHE A 127 12.46 -22.70 -12.87
CA PHE A 127 13.36 -21.93 -12.00
C PHE A 127 13.88 -20.69 -12.71
N GLN A 128 13.68 -19.52 -12.09
CA GLN A 128 14.16 -18.26 -12.64
C GLN A 128 15.02 -17.51 -11.63
N LYS A 129 16.13 -16.96 -12.13
CA LYS A 129 16.87 -15.90 -11.44
C LYS A 129 16.48 -14.56 -12.07
N PRO A 130 16.03 -13.57 -11.28
CA PRO A 130 15.67 -12.26 -11.80
C PRO A 130 16.81 -11.62 -12.61
N PRO A 131 16.49 -10.81 -13.64
CA PRO A 131 17.48 -10.05 -14.38
C PRO A 131 18.15 -9.02 -13.46
N GLN A 132 19.32 -8.50 -13.89
CA GLN A 132 20.04 -7.47 -13.13
C GLN A 132 19.18 -6.23 -12.86
N ARG A 133 18.38 -5.81 -13.85
CA ARG A 133 17.40 -4.72 -13.70
C ARG A 133 16.07 -5.32 -13.26
N SER A 134 15.83 -5.38 -11.96
CA SER A 134 14.55 -5.82 -11.40
C SER A 134 14.26 -5.08 -10.10
N ALA A 135 12.97 -4.98 -9.73
CA ALA A 135 12.52 -4.33 -8.49
C ALA A 135 12.63 -5.24 -7.25
N VAL A 136 13.26 -6.40 -7.38
CA VAL A 136 13.27 -7.47 -6.36
C VAL A 136 14.65 -8.09 -6.24
N VAL A 137 14.95 -8.68 -5.08
CA VAL A 137 16.25 -9.29 -4.80
C VAL A 137 16.54 -10.42 -5.80
N ARG A 138 17.79 -10.46 -6.28
CA ARG A 138 18.22 -11.36 -7.34
C ARG A 138 18.60 -12.76 -6.81
N GLN A 139 17.58 -13.54 -6.44
CA GLN A 139 17.72 -14.93 -5.99
C GLN A 139 16.93 -15.88 -6.89
N THR A 140 17.40 -17.12 -7.03
CA THR A 140 16.68 -18.17 -7.76
C THR A 140 15.38 -18.50 -7.04
N ARG A 141 14.29 -18.59 -7.79
CA ARG A 141 12.96 -18.92 -7.28
C ARG A 141 12.19 -19.73 -8.30
N SER A 142 11.32 -20.61 -7.82
CA SER A 142 10.39 -21.31 -8.68
C SER A 142 9.25 -20.41 -9.10
N ARG A 143 8.74 -20.62 -10.31
CA ARG A 143 7.55 -19.98 -10.87
C ARG A 143 6.78 -21.01 -11.68
N THR A 144 5.47 -20.88 -11.72
CA THR A 144 4.64 -21.80 -12.50
C THR A 144 4.20 -21.18 -13.82
N ILE A 145 4.40 -21.89 -14.93
CA ILE A 145 3.76 -21.65 -16.22
C ILE A 145 2.54 -22.56 -16.30
N TYR A 146 1.35 -21.98 -16.21
CA TYR A 146 0.08 -22.70 -16.24
C TYR A 146 -0.30 -23.15 -17.66
N GLU A 147 -0.12 -22.25 -18.64
CA GLU A 147 -0.35 -22.53 -20.06
C GLU A 147 0.79 -21.93 -20.89
N LEU A 148 1.29 -22.71 -21.86
CA LEU A 148 2.32 -22.28 -22.80
C LEU A 148 1.96 -22.78 -24.20
N GLU A 149 1.46 -21.86 -25.02
CA GLU A 149 0.89 -22.14 -26.32
C GLU A 149 1.68 -21.44 -27.43
N LEU A 150 2.08 -22.21 -28.44
CA LEU A 150 2.66 -21.68 -29.67
C LEU A 150 1.55 -21.15 -30.57
N LEU A 151 1.47 -19.82 -30.72
CA LEU A 151 0.49 -19.20 -31.60
C LEU A 151 0.98 -19.19 -33.05
N GLU A 152 2.24 -18.78 -33.25
CA GLU A 152 2.82 -18.69 -34.59
C GLU A 152 4.33 -18.89 -34.53
N GLN A 153 4.88 -19.56 -35.54
CA GLN A 153 6.31 -19.57 -35.82
C GLN A 153 6.55 -19.12 -37.26
N LYS A 154 7.32 -18.05 -37.42
CA LYS A 154 7.80 -17.58 -38.73
C LYS A 154 9.32 -17.57 -38.73
N GLU A 155 9.92 -18.58 -39.34
CA GLU A 155 11.35 -18.87 -39.23
C GLU A 155 11.79 -18.90 -37.75
N ARG A 156 12.67 -17.97 -37.38
CA ARG A 156 13.24 -17.80 -36.05
C ARG A 156 12.37 -16.98 -35.11
N LEU A 157 11.28 -16.40 -35.60
CA LEU A 157 10.33 -15.65 -34.80
C LEU A 157 9.28 -16.61 -34.25
N VAL A 158 9.09 -16.55 -32.94
CA VAL A 158 8.13 -17.39 -32.20
C VAL A 158 7.22 -16.45 -31.43
N LEU A 159 5.91 -16.61 -31.60
CA LEU A 159 4.88 -15.92 -30.86
C LEU A 159 4.20 -16.91 -29.91
N LEU A 160 4.24 -16.61 -28.62
CA LEU A 160 3.69 -17.45 -27.57
C LEU A 160 2.57 -16.74 -26.82
N ARG A 161 1.53 -17.50 -26.45
CA ARG A 161 0.60 -17.14 -25.37
C ARG A 161 1.04 -17.85 -24.10
N ILE A 162 1.21 -17.08 -23.03
CA ILE A 162 1.83 -17.54 -21.79
C ILE A 162 0.94 -17.15 -20.62
N LEU A 163 0.32 -18.12 -19.96
CA LEU A 163 -0.35 -17.92 -18.68
C LEU A 163 0.58 -18.38 -17.56
N CYS A 164 0.95 -17.49 -16.66
CA CYS A 164 1.96 -17.78 -15.64
C CYS A 164 1.64 -17.16 -14.28
N GLU A 165 2.35 -17.64 -13.27
CA GLU A 165 2.38 -17.07 -11.93
C GLU A 165 2.93 -15.63 -11.95
N ALA A 166 2.47 -14.80 -11.02
CA ALA A 166 2.95 -13.44 -10.88
C ALA A 166 4.48 -13.40 -10.59
N GLY A 167 5.16 -12.45 -11.23
CA GLY A 167 6.62 -12.29 -11.09
C GLY A 167 7.46 -13.23 -11.96
N THR A 168 6.83 -13.98 -12.87
CA THR A 168 7.53 -14.70 -13.95
C THR A 168 8.13 -13.72 -14.96
N TYR A 169 9.40 -13.90 -15.30
CA TYR A 169 10.12 -13.07 -16.27
C TYR A 169 10.05 -13.69 -17.66
N ILE A 170 9.15 -13.19 -18.50
CA ILE A 170 8.97 -13.69 -19.87
C ILE A 170 10.22 -13.49 -20.74
N ARG A 171 10.97 -12.41 -20.52
CA ARG A 171 12.27 -12.20 -21.17
C ARG A 171 13.27 -13.33 -20.86
N LYS A 172 13.28 -13.80 -19.61
CA LYS A 172 14.15 -14.89 -19.17
C LYS A 172 13.69 -16.23 -19.74
N LEU A 173 12.38 -16.45 -19.88
CA LEU A 173 11.83 -17.63 -20.55
C LEU A 173 12.39 -17.79 -21.98
N TYR A 174 12.34 -16.74 -22.80
CA TYR A 174 12.92 -16.77 -24.16
C TYR A 174 14.45 -16.97 -24.17
N TYR A 175 15.14 -16.39 -23.20
CA TYR A 175 16.56 -16.61 -23.03
C TYR A 175 16.85 -18.08 -22.72
N ASP A 176 16.12 -18.69 -21.79
CA ASP A 176 16.31 -20.09 -21.36
C ASP A 176 15.96 -21.08 -22.47
N MET A 177 14.89 -20.85 -23.23
CA MET A 177 14.59 -21.62 -24.44
C MET A 177 15.74 -21.55 -25.45
N GLY A 178 16.36 -20.38 -25.58
CA GLY A 178 17.51 -20.17 -26.45
C GLY A 178 18.77 -20.89 -26.00
N GLU A 179 19.02 -20.97 -24.68
CA GLU A 179 20.15 -21.72 -24.11
C GLU A 179 20.01 -23.22 -24.40
N LEU A 180 18.79 -23.77 -24.33
CA LEU A 180 18.53 -25.18 -24.70
C LEU A 180 18.78 -25.46 -26.19
N LEU A 181 18.76 -24.44 -27.04
CA LEU A 181 19.11 -24.54 -28.45
C LEU A 181 20.60 -24.32 -28.73
N GLY A 182 21.33 -23.69 -27.80
CA GLY A 182 22.75 -23.35 -27.91
C GLY A 182 23.01 -21.88 -28.29
N PRO A 183 22.63 -21.39 -29.49
CA PRO A 183 22.91 -20.02 -29.92
C PRO A 183 22.19 -18.89 -29.16
N GLY A 184 21.23 -19.23 -28.28
CA GLY A 184 20.49 -18.27 -27.47
C GLY A 184 19.15 -17.84 -28.09
N GLY A 185 18.47 -16.95 -27.37
CA GLY A 185 17.15 -16.45 -27.70
C GLY A 185 16.87 -15.12 -27.02
N SER A 186 16.06 -14.28 -27.65
CA SER A 186 15.75 -12.94 -27.16
C SER A 186 14.29 -12.60 -27.36
N MET A 187 13.69 -11.95 -26.36
CA MET A 187 12.33 -11.40 -26.47
C MET A 187 12.38 -10.06 -27.22
N ILE A 188 11.50 -9.89 -28.20
CA ILE A 188 11.38 -8.67 -29.02
C ILE A 188 10.24 -7.80 -28.48
N GLU A 189 9.04 -8.36 -28.38
CA GLU A 189 7.84 -7.65 -27.96
C GLU A 189 7.08 -8.46 -26.90
N LEU A 190 6.39 -7.73 -26.02
CA LEU A 190 5.57 -8.32 -24.98
C LEU A 190 4.36 -7.44 -24.75
N ARG A 191 3.19 -8.08 -24.74
CA ARG A 191 1.92 -7.46 -24.37
C ARG A 191 1.29 -8.29 -23.26
N ARG A 192 0.91 -7.66 -22.16
CA ARG A 192 0.12 -8.32 -21.10
C ARG A 192 -1.35 -8.31 -21.51
N SER A 193 -1.90 -9.49 -21.81
CA SER A 193 -3.31 -9.66 -22.20
C SER A 193 -4.22 -9.85 -20.99
N ARG A 194 -3.69 -10.30 -19.84
CA ARG A 194 -4.48 -10.53 -18.62
C ARG A 194 -3.74 -10.22 -17.33
N VAL A 195 -4.47 -9.66 -16.38
CA VAL A 195 -4.11 -9.57 -14.96
C VAL A 195 -5.23 -10.15 -14.12
N HIS A 196 -5.01 -11.33 -13.55
CA HIS A 196 -6.01 -12.00 -12.73
C HIS A 196 -7.32 -12.19 -13.52
N GLN A 197 -8.43 -11.57 -13.10
CA GLN A 197 -9.73 -11.56 -13.76
C GLN A 197 -9.85 -10.55 -14.92
N PHE A 198 -8.94 -9.57 -15.00
CA PHE A 198 -9.01 -8.50 -16.00
C PHE A 198 -8.26 -8.89 -17.27
N ASN A 199 -8.95 -8.86 -18.40
CA ASN A 199 -8.40 -9.11 -19.73
C ASN A 199 -8.45 -7.84 -20.59
N GLU A 200 -8.26 -7.97 -21.90
CA GLU A 200 -8.26 -6.85 -22.85
C GLU A 200 -9.65 -6.23 -23.12
N ASN A 201 -10.71 -6.70 -22.44
CA ASN A 201 -12.05 -6.18 -22.63
C ASN A 201 -12.21 -4.80 -21.98
N ASN A 202 -12.60 -3.82 -22.79
CA ASN A 202 -12.83 -2.43 -22.41
C ASN A 202 -11.60 -1.76 -21.77
N LEU A 203 -10.42 -1.93 -22.38
CA LEU A 203 -9.25 -1.14 -22.01
C LEU A 203 -9.39 0.32 -22.45
N VAL A 204 -8.70 1.18 -21.70
CA VAL A 204 -8.77 2.63 -21.84
C VAL A 204 -7.38 3.14 -22.19
N THR A 205 -7.26 3.83 -23.32
CA THR A 205 -6.02 4.54 -23.66
C THR A 205 -5.91 5.84 -22.87
N MET A 206 -4.69 6.37 -22.73
CA MET A 206 -4.47 7.66 -22.07
C MET A 206 -5.20 8.82 -22.76
N HIS A 207 -5.38 8.75 -24.08
CA HIS A 207 -6.15 9.74 -24.85
C HIS A 207 -7.63 9.71 -24.47
N GLN A 208 -8.24 8.51 -24.44
CA GLN A 208 -9.63 8.36 -24.02
C GLN A 208 -9.87 8.82 -22.58
N LEU A 209 -8.90 8.57 -21.69
CA LEU A 209 -8.96 9.06 -20.30
C LEU A 209 -8.98 10.60 -20.25
N ALA A 210 -8.06 11.24 -20.98
CA ALA A 210 -7.98 12.69 -21.06
C ALA A 210 -9.26 13.30 -21.64
N ASP A 211 -9.75 12.75 -22.76
CA ASP A 211 -10.97 13.23 -23.43
C ASP A 211 -12.21 13.07 -22.53
N ALA A 212 -12.32 11.95 -21.82
CA ALA A 212 -13.43 11.70 -20.91
C ALA A 212 -13.42 12.68 -19.73
N TYR A 213 -12.26 12.93 -19.14
CA TYR A 213 -12.13 13.88 -18.04
C TYR A 213 -12.40 15.33 -18.48
N ALA A 214 -11.84 15.75 -19.63
CA ALA A 214 -12.11 17.07 -20.21
C ALA A 214 -13.60 17.29 -20.48
N THR A 215 -14.26 16.28 -21.09
CA THR A 215 -15.72 16.32 -21.34
C THR A 215 -16.51 16.53 -20.05
N TRP A 216 -16.16 15.82 -18.97
CA TRP A 216 -16.81 15.98 -17.67
C TRP A 216 -16.57 17.36 -17.04
N LYS A 217 -15.34 17.89 -17.13
CA LYS A 217 -14.98 19.20 -16.57
C LYS A 217 -15.69 20.35 -17.28
N GLU A 218 -15.68 20.33 -18.61
CA GLU A 218 -16.19 21.40 -19.47
C GLU A 218 -17.72 21.35 -19.60
N ASN A 219 -18.28 20.17 -19.87
CA ASN A 219 -19.68 20.01 -20.23
C ASN A 219 -20.55 19.41 -19.13
N LYS A 220 -19.96 19.05 -17.97
CA LYS A 220 -20.64 18.33 -16.87
C LYS A 220 -21.27 17.00 -17.30
N ASP A 221 -20.78 16.41 -18.38
CA ASP A 221 -21.20 15.10 -18.89
C ASP A 221 -20.27 14.02 -18.34
N ASP A 222 -20.77 13.22 -17.39
CA ASP A 222 -20.06 12.12 -16.75
C ASP A 222 -20.17 10.79 -17.51
N SER A 223 -20.93 10.73 -18.61
CA SER A 223 -21.28 9.48 -19.29
C SER A 223 -20.06 8.70 -19.79
N LYS A 224 -18.99 9.40 -20.18
CA LYS A 224 -17.72 8.78 -20.58
C LYS A 224 -16.93 8.28 -19.37
N LEU A 225 -16.87 9.06 -18.29
CA LEU A 225 -16.17 8.68 -17.07
C LEU A 225 -16.82 7.46 -16.41
N LEU A 226 -18.15 7.41 -16.33
CA LEU A 226 -18.90 6.26 -15.80
C LEU A 226 -18.67 4.96 -16.58
N LYS A 227 -18.27 5.05 -17.85
CA LYS A 227 -17.94 3.87 -18.67
C LYS A 227 -16.51 3.38 -18.46
N ILE A 228 -15.58 4.26 -18.10
CA ILE A 228 -14.15 3.92 -18.00
C ILE A 228 -13.69 3.68 -16.55
N ILE A 229 -14.30 4.36 -15.57
CA ILE A 229 -13.99 4.17 -14.15
C ILE A 229 -14.93 3.13 -13.58
N ARG A 230 -14.35 2.00 -13.20
CA ARG A 230 -15.07 0.89 -12.56
C ARG A 230 -14.99 1.01 -11.05
N PRO A 231 -15.97 0.50 -10.28
CA PRO A 231 -15.83 0.37 -8.84
C PRO A 231 -14.63 -0.52 -8.49
N VAL A 232 -13.83 -0.12 -7.50
CA VAL A 232 -12.64 -0.88 -7.08
C VAL A 232 -12.97 -2.30 -6.59
N GLU A 233 -14.21 -2.52 -6.16
CA GLU A 233 -14.72 -3.83 -5.72
C GLU A 233 -14.56 -4.93 -6.78
N GLU A 234 -14.51 -4.57 -8.07
CA GLU A 234 -14.25 -5.53 -9.14
C GLU A 234 -12.87 -6.22 -9.00
N THR A 235 -11.91 -5.60 -8.29
CA THR A 235 -10.56 -6.17 -8.07
C THR A 235 -10.56 -7.42 -7.20
N LEU A 236 -11.64 -7.68 -6.46
CA LEU A 236 -11.75 -8.72 -5.45
C LEU A 236 -12.69 -9.86 -5.86
N SER A 237 -13.05 -9.96 -7.15
CA SER A 237 -14.07 -10.91 -7.63
C SER A 237 -13.72 -12.40 -7.42
N GLU A 238 -12.44 -12.70 -7.20
CA GLU A 238 -11.92 -14.06 -7.08
C GLU A 238 -11.43 -14.40 -5.65
N ILE A 239 -11.75 -13.55 -4.66
CA ILE A 239 -11.51 -13.88 -3.25
C ILE A 239 -12.84 -14.01 -2.50
N LYS A 240 -12.78 -14.73 -1.36
CA LYS A 240 -13.94 -14.90 -0.47
C LYS A 240 -14.35 -13.56 0.15
N SER A 241 -15.60 -13.46 0.56
CA SER A 241 -16.24 -12.23 1.00
C SER A 241 -16.97 -12.39 2.32
N VAL A 242 -17.03 -11.31 3.08
CA VAL A 242 -17.76 -11.21 4.35
C VAL A 242 -18.55 -9.91 4.33
N VAL A 243 -19.85 -9.98 4.60
CA VAL A 243 -20.71 -8.79 4.75
C VAL A 243 -20.92 -8.53 6.25
N ILE A 244 -20.76 -7.27 6.67
CA ILE A 244 -20.79 -6.88 8.07
C ILE A 244 -21.89 -5.87 8.40
N ARG A 245 -22.23 -5.77 9.69
CA ARG A 245 -23.12 -4.75 10.24
C ARG A 245 -22.54 -3.36 10.06
N ASP A 246 -23.41 -2.38 9.82
CA ASP A 246 -23.05 -0.96 9.73
C ASP A 246 -22.30 -0.49 11.00
N SER A 247 -22.71 -1.01 12.17
CA SER A 247 -22.12 -0.72 13.48
C SER A 247 -20.64 -1.11 13.63
N ALA A 248 -20.18 -2.09 12.85
CA ALA A 248 -18.81 -2.58 12.88
C ALA A 248 -17.87 -1.81 11.95
N ILE A 249 -18.42 -1.17 10.89
CA ILE A 249 -17.62 -0.58 9.79
C ILE A 249 -16.66 0.49 10.30
N ASP A 250 -17.16 1.51 10.99
CA ASP A 250 -16.30 2.63 11.39
C ASP A 250 -15.23 2.21 12.42
N SER A 251 -15.58 1.30 13.33
CA SER A 251 -14.60 0.74 14.28
C SER A 251 -13.48 0.01 13.55
N MET A 252 -13.80 -0.77 12.50
CA MET A 252 -12.80 -1.40 11.65
C MET A 252 -11.97 -0.38 10.88
N CYS A 253 -12.57 0.70 10.35
CA CYS A 253 -11.83 1.77 9.69
C CYS A 253 -10.77 2.41 10.60
N HIS A 254 -10.95 2.34 11.93
CA HIS A 254 -10.00 2.78 12.96
C HIS A 254 -9.05 1.65 13.43
N GLY A 255 -9.01 0.50 12.76
CA GLY A 255 -8.06 -0.58 13.00
C GLY A 255 -8.57 -1.73 13.87
N ALA A 256 -9.85 -1.74 14.25
CA ALA A 256 -10.41 -2.87 15.00
C ALA A 256 -10.41 -4.18 14.19
N GLN A 257 -10.25 -5.29 14.90
CA GLN A 257 -10.47 -6.64 14.36
C GLN A 257 -11.98 -6.93 14.30
N LEU A 258 -12.41 -7.79 13.37
CA LEU A 258 -13.83 -8.10 13.20
C LEU A 258 -14.22 -9.29 14.08
N ALA A 259 -15.10 -9.03 15.05
CA ALA A 259 -15.69 -10.06 15.90
C ALA A 259 -16.94 -10.68 15.28
N ILE A 260 -17.27 -11.92 15.67
CA ILE A 260 -18.43 -12.67 15.17
C ILE A 260 -19.74 -11.84 15.18
N PRO A 261 -20.08 -11.09 16.25
CA PRO A 261 -21.34 -10.34 16.27
C PRO A 261 -21.48 -9.25 15.18
N GLY A 262 -20.36 -8.83 14.58
CA GLY A 262 -20.36 -7.88 13.47
C GLY A 262 -20.60 -8.53 12.10
N VAL A 263 -20.62 -9.86 11.99
CA VAL A 263 -20.71 -10.61 10.74
C VAL A 263 -22.18 -10.90 10.41
N LEU A 264 -22.59 -10.59 9.18
CA LEU A 264 -23.93 -10.89 8.67
C LEU A 264 -23.93 -12.07 7.69
N GLN A 265 -22.97 -12.07 6.77
CA GLN A 265 -22.87 -13.11 5.74
C GLN A 265 -21.40 -13.43 5.45
N ILE A 266 -21.12 -14.67 5.07
CA ILE A 266 -19.78 -15.13 4.69
C ILE A 266 -19.83 -15.99 3.43
N SER A 267 -18.74 -16.05 2.66
CA SER A 267 -18.64 -17.00 1.55
C SER A 267 -18.74 -18.45 2.03
N GLN A 268 -19.31 -19.31 1.18
CA GLN A 268 -19.35 -20.75 1.41
C GLN A 268 -17.94 -21.34 1.49
N TYR A 269 -17.80 -22.40 2.27
CA TYR A 269 -16.57 -23.17 2.45
C TYR A 269 -15.41 -22.29 2.94
N LEU A 270 -15.69 -21.31 3.79
CA LEU A 270 -14.68 -20.45 4.39
C LEU A 270 -13.80 -21.28 5.34
N GLU A 271 -12.48 -21.19 5.16
CA GLU A 271 -11.47 -21.88 5.95
C GLU A 271 -10.58 -20.88 6.69
N LYS A 272 -9.95 -21.36 7.76
CA LYS A 272 -8.96 -20.57 8.49
C LYS A 272 -7.75 -20.26 7.60
N GLY A 273 -7.29 -19.02 7.63
CA GLY A 273 -6.19 -18.52 6.81
C GLY A 273 -6.62 -17.96 5.45
N ASP A 274 -7.89 -18.10 5.06
CA ASP A 274 -8.40 -17.50 3.82
C ASP A 274 -8.28 -15.98 3.85
N LEU A 275 -7.78 -15.41 2.75
CA LEU A 275 -7.89 -13.97 2.50
C LEU A 275 -9.32 -13.64 2.05
N VAL A 276 -9.93 -12.67 2.73
CA VAL A 276 -11.30 -12.22 2.47
C VAL A 276 -11.40 -10.70 2.24
N GLY A 277 -12.35 -10.31 1.41
CA GLY A 277 -12.86 -8.93 1.35
C GLY A 277 -13.97 -8.73 2.37
N ILE A 278 -13.87 -7.69 3.19
CA ILE A 278 -14.91 -7.28 4.14
C ILE A 278 -15.74 -6.18 3.50
N TYR A 279 -17.06 -6.35 3.43
CA TYR A 279 -17.99 -5.49 2.71
C TYR A 279 -19.08 -4.93 3.61
N SER A 280 -19.51 -3.71 3.32
CA SER A 280 -20.80 -3.21 3.82
C SER A 280 -21.95 -3.97 3.15
N GLN A 281 -23.15 -3.88 3.72
CA GLN A 281 -24.37 -4.39 3.09
C GLN A 281 -24.69 -3.70 1.74
N LYS A 282 -24.09 -2.52 1.49
CA LYS A 282 -24.20 -1.79 0.23
C LYS A 282 -23.17 -2.23 -0.82
N GLY A 283 -22.42 -3.29 -0.51
CA GLY A 283 -21.39 -3.87 -1.36
C GLY A 283 -20.12 -3.02 -1.44
N GLU A 284 -19.91 -2.07 -0.55
CA GLU A 284 -18.68 -1.26 -0.51
C GLU A 284 -17.56 -2.04 0.16
N ILE A 285 -16.37 -2.07 -0.43
CA ILE A 285 -15.22 -2.69 0.22
C ILE A 285 -14.77 -1.86 1.42
N VAL A 286 -14.74 -2.48 2.60
CA VAL A 286 -14.28 -1.89 3.86
C VAL A 286 -12.80 -2.20 4.06
N ALA A 287 -12.42 -3.47 3.95
CA ALA A 287 -11.07 -3.95 4.27
C ALA A 287 -10.72 -5.27 3.59
N LEU A 288 -9.43 -5.59 3.55
CA LEU A 288 -8.93 -6.96 3.40
C LEU A 288 -8.62 -7.53 4.79
N ALA A 289 -9.01 -8.78 5.00
CA ALA A 289 -8.76 -9.49 6.25
C ALA A 289 -8.41 -10.96 6.00
N GLU A 290 -7.86 -11.64 7.01
CA GLU A 290 -7.62 -13.07 7.01
C GLU A 290 -8.60 -13.74 7.98
N SER A 291 -9.18 -14.87 7.58
CA SER A 291 -10.09 -15.63 8.43
C SER A 291 -9.34 -16.33 9.56
N LEU A 292 -9.74 -16.07 10.81
CA LEU A 292 -9.21 -16.77 11.99
C LEU A 292 -9.98 -18.05 12.32
N LEU A 293 -11.21 -18.15 11.82
CA LEU A 293 -12.16 -19.22 12.05
C LEU A 293 -12.67 -19.77 10.70
N SER A 294 -13.08 -21.03 10.70
CA SER A 294 -13.81 -21.65 9.59
C SER A 294 -15.31 -21.28 9.60
N GLU A 295 -16.00 -21.58 8.50
CA GLU A 295 -17.46 -21.40 8.41
C GLU A 295 -18.22 -22.04 9.57
N ASN A 296 -17.87 -23.29 9.94
CA ASN A 296 -18.56 -24.02 11.01
C ASN A 296 -18.30 -23.38 12.38
N GLU A 297 -17.06 -22.96 12.65
CA GLU A 297 -16.71 -22.29 13.90
C GLU A 297 -17.44 -20.94 14.05
N ILE A 298 -17.58 -20.17 12.97
CA ILE A 298 -18.34 -18.90 12.99
C ILE A 298 -19.83 -19.14 13.27
N LYS A 299 -20.39 -20.26 12.80
CA LYS A 299 -21.80 -20.63 13.07
C LYS A 299 -22.04 -21.10 14.51
N GLU A 300 -21.07 -21.80 15.10
CA GLU A 300 -21.21 -22.40 16.43
C GLU A 300 -20.85 -21.44 17.57
N GLN A 301 -19.92 -20.52 17.33
CA GLN A 301 -19.43 -19.57 18.33
C GLN A 301 -20.21 -18.25 18.30
N THR A 302 -20.41 -17.63 19.47
CA THR A 302 -21.16 -16.36 19.59
C THR A 302 -20.28 -15.15 19.89
N LYS A 303 -19.01 -15.36 20.22
CA LYS A 303 -18.05 -14.34 20.65
C LYS A 303 -16.65 -14.67 20.14
N GLY A 304 -15.78 -13.66 20.08
CA GLY A 304 -14.41 -13.79 19.63
C GLY A 304 -14.17 -13.11 18.27
N TYR A 305 -12.89 -12.93 17.95
CA TYR A 305 -12.48 -12.37 16.66
C TYR A 305 -12.56 -13.45 15.57
N ALA A 306 -13.34 -13.17 14.52
CA ALA A 306 -13.49 -14.05 13.38
C ALA A 306 -12.50 -13.72 12.26
N PHE A 307 -12.12 -12.44 12.12
CA PHE A 307 -11.23 -12.02 11.04
C PHE A 307 -10.17 -11.04 11.55
N GLN A 308 -8.93 -11.27 11.10
CA GLN A 308 -7.81 -10.38 11.34
C GLN A 308 -7.65 -9.38 10.18
N THR A 309 -7.89 -8.10 10.45
CA THR A 309 -7.70 -6.99 9.51
C THR A 309 -6.24 -6.95 9.01
N LYS A 310 -6.05 -7.01 7.69
CA LYS A 310 -4.74 -6.85 7.04
C LYS A 310 -4.59 -5.47 6.40
N ARG A 311 -5.67 -4.93 5.82
CA ARG A 311 -5.64 -3.63 5.14
C ARG A 311 -7.00 -2.95 5.14
N ILE A 312 -7.10 -1.80 5.80
CA ILE A 312 -8.29 -0.94 5.71
C ILE A 312 -8.28 -0.17 4.40
N ILE A 313 -9.37 -0.28 3.63
CA ILE A 313 -9.58 0.40 2.34
C ILE A 313 -10.49 1.61 2.52
N MET A 314 -11.64 1.43 3.17
CA MET A 314 -12.61 2.51 3.40
C MET A 314 -12.07 3.55 4.39
N LYS A 315 -12.38 4.83 4.13
CA LYS A 315 -12.04 5.94 5.02
C LYS A 315 -12.85 5.89 6.33
N PRO A 316 -12.23 6.24 7.47
CA PRO A 316 -12.96 6.52 8.71
C PRO A 316 -14.08 7.55 8.51
N ASN A 317 -15.12 7.47 9.32
CA ASN A 317 -16.30 8.34 9.31
C ASN A 317 -17.19 8.24 8.05
N THR A 318 -16.96 7.25 7.17
CA THR A 318 -17.88 6.96 6.05
C THR A 318 -19.22 6.41 6.55
N TYR A 319 -19.18 5.66 7.65
CA TYR A 319 -20.33 5.22 8.42
C TYR A 319 -20.27 5.90 9.79
N GLN A 320 -21.41 6.35 10.31
CA GLN A 320 -21.45 6.97 11.63
C GLN A 320 -21.17 5.94 12.74
N LYS A 321 -20.32 6.31 13.70
CA LYS A 321 -20.15 5.54 14.93
C LYS A 321 -21.47 5.51 15.69
N ILE A 322 -21.92 4.32 16.08
CA ILE A 322 -23.04 4.20 17.02
C ILE A 322 -22.53 4.64 18.40
N GLY A 323 -22.57 5.94 18.66
CA GLY A 323 -22.69 6.47 20.00
C GLY A 323 -24.16 6.38 20.40
N VAL A 324 -24.43 5.94 21.63
CA VAL A 324 -25.76 6.04 22.25
C VAL A 324 -26.33 7.42 21.96
N GLN A 325 -27.44 7.49 21.20
CA GLN A 325 -28.19 8.73 21.02
C GLN A 325 -28.74 9.15 22.39
N VAL A 326 -28.05 10.05 23.08
CA VAL A 326 -28.69 10.80 24.16
C VAL A 326 -29.65 11.77 23.48
N HIS A 327 -30.93 11.41 23.50
CA HIS A 327 -32.03 12.23 23.01
C HIS A 327 -32.15 13.48 23.89
N LEU A 328 -31.37 14.52 23.61
CA LEU A 328 -31.52 15.82 24.26
C LEU A 328 -32.81 16.49 23.73
N GLN A 329 -33.91 16.29 24.44
CA GLN A 329 -35.11 17.11 24.28
C GLN A 329 -34.74 18.59 24.44
N LYS A 330 -34.85 19.35 23.36
CA LYS A 330 -34.69 20.81 23.36
C LYS A 330 -35.79 21.45 24.18
N SER A 331 -35.53 21.76 25.45
CA SER A 331 -36.27 22.80 26.17
C SER A 331 -35.72 24.17 25.77
N LYS A 332 -36.55 25.05 25.20
CA LYS A 332 -36.22 26.46 24.99
C LYS A 332 -35.92 27.11 26.35
N LYS A 333 -34.67 27.49 26.60
CA LYS A 333 -34.33 28.49 27.62
C LYS A 333 -33.45 29.58 27.02
N LEU A 334 -33.84 30.81 27.33
CA LEU A 334 -33.20 32.07 26.98
C LEU A 334 -31.70 32.04 27.33
N PHE A 335 -30.85 32.38 26.36
CA PHE A 335 -29.40 32.49 26.56
C PHE A 335 -29.09 33.74 27.42
N PRO A 336 -28.38 33.61 28.56
CA PRO A 336 -27.97 34.76 29.37
C PRO A 336 -26.85 35.52 28.66
N LYS A 337 -26.98 36.85 28.57
CA LYS A 337 -26.04 37.76 27.87
C LYS A 337 -24.57 37.65 28.35
N GLY A 338 -24.31 37.07 29.52
CA GLY A 338 -22.96 36.80 30.03
C GLY A 338 -22.22 35.67 29.28
N LEU A 339 -22.93 34.69 28.71
CA LEU A 339 -22.32 33.57 27.99
C LEU A 339 -21.77 34.01 26.62
N LEU A 340 -22.37 35.03 26.01
CA LEU A 340 -21.90 35.60 24.75
C LEU A 340 -20.56 36.33 24.93
N PHE A 341 -20.37 37.02 26.06
CA PHE A 341 -19.09 37.65 26.41
C PHE A 341 -17.98 36.63 26.70
N ALA A 342 -18.32 35.52 27.36
CA ALA A 342 -17.37 34.43 27.61
C ALA A 342 -16.94 33.72 26.31
N ILE A 343 -17.83 33.56 25.34
CA ILE A 343 -17.52 32.97 24.03
C ILE A 343 -16.62 33.91 23.22
N ILE A 344 -16.87 35.22 23.23
CA ILE A 344 -16.04 36.18 22.49
C ILE A 344 -14.61 36.25 23.08
N LEU A 345 -14.46 36.25 24.40
CA LEU A 345 -13.12 36.17 25.02
C LEU A 345 -12.43 34.82 24.75
N GLY A 346 -13.18 33.71 24.83
CA GLY A 346 -12.67 32.35 24.61
C GLY A 346 -12.27 32.06 23.15
N VAL A 347 -12.92 32.69 22.17
CA VAL A 347 -12.60 32.54 20.74
C VAL A 347 -11.35 33.33 20.34
N VAL A 348 -10.95 34.34 21.11
CA VAL A 348 -9.68 35.06 20.89
C VAL A 348 -8.53 34.40 21.65
N SER A 349 -8.78 33.87 22.86
CA SER A 349 -7.74 33.17 23.64
C SER A 349 -7.50 31.73 23.19
N GLY A 350 -8.52 31.01 22.72
CA GLY A 350 -8.42 29.60 22.29
C GLY A 350 -7.46 29.35 21.12
N PRO A 351 -7.43 30.19 20.06
CA PRO A 351 -6.46 30.05 18.98
C PRO A 351 -5.03 30.37 19.44
N ILE A 352 -4.84 31.38 20.29
CA ILE A 352 -3.53 31.75 20.82
C ILE A 352 -3.01 30.65 21.75
N PHE A 353 -3.85 30.12 22.64
CA PHE A 353 -3.50 29.04 23.55
C PHE A 353 -3.36 27.68 22.84
N GLY A 354 -4.14 27.46 21.77
CA GLY A 354 -4.05 26.27 20.92
C GLY A 354 -2.80 26.24 20.05
N ILE A 355 -2.32 27.41 19.58
CA ILE A 355 -1.02 27.53 18.90
C ILE A 355 0.12 27.26 19.89
N ILE A 356 0.04 27.80 21.11
CA ILE A 356 1.01 27.54 22.18
C ILE A 356 1.03 26.05 22.58
N LEU A 357 -0.12 25.38 22.66
CA LEU A 357 -0.20 23.94 22.99
C LEU A 357 0.21 23.03 21.82
N TYR A 358 0.00 23.44 20.57
CA TYR A 358 0.43 22.66 19.39
C TYR A 358 1.97 22.65 19.28
N GLU A 359 2.65 23.72 19.67
CA GLU A 359 4.12 23.72 19.78
C GLU A 359 4.63 22.80 20.91
N TYR A 360 3.81 22.47 21.91
CA TYR A 360 4.16 21.55 23.01
C TYR A 360 3.72 20.09 22.79
N GLY A 361 2.96 19.78 21.73
CA GLY A 361 2.15 18.56 21.65
C GLY A 361 2.73 17.36 20.91
N VAL A 362 3.96 17.41 20.40
CA VAL A 362 4.61 16.26 19.74
C VAL A 362 5.98 16.02 20.35
N GLU A 363 6.00 15.55 21.59
CA GLU A 363 7.13 14.80 22.14
C GLU A 363 6.79 13.30 22.01
N ASP A 364 7.59 12.56 21.25
CA ASP A 364 7.60 11.09 21.32
C ASP A 364 7.97 10.72 22.77
N GLN A 365 6.99 10.34 23.58
CA GLN A 365 7.26 9.90 24.95
C GLN A 365 8.16 8.67 24.93
N LEU A 366 9.25 8.72 25.69
CA LEU A 366 10.16 7.60 25.89
C LEU A 366 9.40 6.45 26.58
N VAL A 367 9.16 5.36 25.86
CA VAL A 367 8.51 4.15 26.38
C VAL A 367 9.56 3.07 26.56
N TYR A 368 9.64 2.50 27.77
CA TYR A 368 10.47 1.34 28.06
C TYR A 368 9.71 0.06 27.76
N VAL A 369 10.39 -0.92 27.17
CA VAL A 369 9.81 -2.20 26.75
C VAL A 369 10.72 -3.36 27.15
N ASP A 370 10.13 -4.54 27.37
CA ASP A 370 10.90 -5.77 27.58
C ASP A 370 11.59 -6.20 26.27
N GLY A 371 12.84 -6.62 26.36
CA GLY A 371 13.68 -7.05 25.23
C GLY A 371 14.54 -5.91 24.65
N THR A 372 14.92 -6.04 23.38
CA THR A 372 15.82 -5.09 22.72
C THR A 372 15.06 -3.84 22.22
N SER A 373 15.44 -2.64 22.69
CA SER A 373 14.88 -1.37 22.20
C SER A 373 15.86 -0.19 22.31
N LEU A 374 15.84 0.69 21.31
CA LEU A 374 16.66 1.89 21.23
C LEU A 374 15.79 3.11 20.98
N SER A 375 16.00 4.17 21.76
CA SER A 375 15.30 5.44 21.62
C SER A 375 16.27 6.60 21.41
N ILE A 376 15.81 7.64 20.70
CA ILE A 376 16.49 8.92 20.59
C ILE A 376 15.49 9.95 21.10
N VAL A 377 15.93 10.82 22.01
CA VAL A 377 15.11 11.86 22.63
C VAL A 377 15.79 13.20 22.41
N THR A 378 15.01 14.20 22.00
CA THR A 378 15.43 15.60 21.92
C THR A 378 14.51 16.44 22.78
N GLU A 379 14.95 17.62 23.24
CA GLU A 379 14.12 18.48 24.11
C GLU A 379 12.86 19.04 23.43
N LYS A 380 12.82 18.99 22.09
CA LYS A 380 11.67 19.34 21.23
C LYS A 380 11.94 18.83 19.82
N THR A 381 10.98 18.96 18.92
CA THR A 381 11.15 18.60 17.49
C THR A 381 11.33 19.80 16.57
N ASN A 382 11.10 21.02 17.07
CA ASN A 382 11.20 22.27 16.31
C ASN A 382 12.24 23.19 16.96
N PHE A 383 13.30 23.53 16.22
CA PHE A 383 14.42 24.35 16.69
C PHE A 383 14.57 25.61 15.84
N THR A 384 15.10 26.67 16.42
CA THR A 384 15.51 27.86 15.65
C THR A 384 16.93 27.68 15.10
N LEU A 385 17.24 28.32 13.98
CA LEU A 385 18.54 28.22 13.34
C LEU A 385 19.64 28.77 14.28
N GLY A 386 20.63 27.94 14.60
CA GLY A 386 21.71 28.27 15.54
C GLY A 386 21.40 27.94 17.01
N GLU A 387 20.22 27.40 17.32
CA GLU A 387 19.91 26.84 18.63
C GLU A 387 20.63 25.47 18.83
N PRO A 388 21.44 25.29 19.88
CA PRO A 388 22.02 23.98 20.18
C PRO A 388 20.93 22.92 20.44
N ILE A 389 21.16 21.71 19.93
CA ILE A 389 20.22 20.59 20.05
C ILE A 389 20.84 19.50 20.91
N SER A 390 20.23 19.20 22.06
CA SER A 390 20.59 18.04 22.89
C SER A 390 19.90 16.78 22.36
N ILE A 391 20.71 15.77 22.07
CA ILE A 391 20.31 14.50 21.50
C ILE A 391 20.70 13.42 22.49
N THR A 392 19.71 12.81 23.13
CA THR A 392 19.89 11.75 24.11
C THR A 392 19.59 10.40 23.46
N ILE A 393 20.56 9.50 23.44
CA ILE A 393 20.40 8.12 22.97
C ILE A 393 20.17 7.26 24.22
N VAL A 394 19.04 6.57 24.26
CA VAL A 394 18.61 5.79 25.43
C VAL A 394 18.45 4.33 25.05
N ASN A 395 18.99 3.42 25.85
CA ASN A 395 18.56 2.03 25.82
C ASN A 395 17.20 1.90 26.51
N SER A 396 16.13 1.90 25.70
CA SER A 396 14.75 1.77 26.18
C SER A 396 14.31 0.31 26.35
N GLY A 397 15.23 -0.63 26.20
CA GLY A 397 15.02 -2.07 26.38
C GLY A 397 15.63 -2.61 27.67
N THR A 398 15.44 -3.92 27.88
CA THR A 398 16.10 -4.69 28.95
C THR A 398 17.42 -5.32 28.51
N ASP A 399 17.67 -5.44 27.21
CA ASP A 399 18.87 -6.07 26.64
C ASP A 399 20.01 -5.05 26.47
N GLU A 400 21.26 -5.44 26.75
CA GLU A 400 22.46 -4.60 26.51
C GLU A 400 22.62 -4.29 25.00
N LEU A 401 22.94 -3.04 24.68
CA LEU A 401 23.21 -2.58 23.31
C LEU A 401 24.67 -2.23 23.12
N LYS A 402 25.26 -2.65 21.98
CA LYS A 402 26.66 -2.38 21.63
C LYS A 402 26.76 -1.43 20.44
N PHE A 403 27.76 -0.56 20.48
CA PHE A 403 28.03 0.45 19.47
C PHE A 403 29.47 0.33 19.00
N PRO A 404 29.75 0.56 17.70
CA PRO A 404 31.09 0.38 17.15
C PRO A 404 32.10 1.44 17.59
N ASP A 405 31.63 2.58 18.09
CA ASP A 405 32.44 3.72 18.53
C ASP A 405 31.78 4.48 19.69
N ALA A 406 32.51 5.44 20.27
CA ALA A 406 32.02 6.29 21.36
C ALA A 406 31.01 7.38 20.94
N SER A 407 30.56 7.39 19.67
CA SER A 407 29.46 8.27 19.22
C SER A 407 28.09 7.60 19.37
N TYR A 408 28.06 6.35 19.83
CA TYR A 408 26.83 5.56 19.96
C TYR A 408 26.04 5.53 18.63
N GLY A 409 26.77 5.47 17.51
CA GLY A 409 26.21 5.42 16.16
C GLY A 409 25.47 6.67 15.71
N LEU A 410 25.64 7.81 16.39
CA LEU A 410 24.94 9.07 16.09
C LEU A 410 25.35 9.64 14.73
N ILE A 411 24.37 9.79 13.84
CA ILE A 411 24.53 10.42 12.53
C ILE A 411 23.33 11.32 12.26
N ILE A 412 23.59 12.56 11.84
CA ILE A 412 22.57 13.51 11.39
C ILE A 412 22.61 13.63 9.87
N LYS A 413 21.45 13.52 9.22
CA LYS A 413 21.30 13.48 7.75
C LYS A 413 20.30 14.52 7.27
N GLN A 414 20.50 14.99 6.04
CA GLN A 414 19.48 15.74 5.30
C GLN A 414 18.45 14.78 4.68
N LEU A 415 17.32 15.30 4.15
CA LEU A 415 16.17 14.49 3.72
C LEU A 415 16.46 13.48 2.59
N ASP A 416 17.46 13.80 1.75
CA ASP A 416 18.03 12.93 0.70
C ASP A 416 18.97 11.84 1.24
N SER A 417 19.08 11.74 2.57
CA SER A 417 19.90 10.77 3.31
C SER A 417 21.41 10.99 3.25
N ILE A 418 21.87 12.17 2.83
CA ILE A 418 23.28 12.55 2.91
C ILE A 418 23.64 12.85 4.38
N PRO A 419 24.64 12.17 4.97
CA PRO A 419 25.13 12.49 6.32
C PRO A 419 25.85 13.84 6.31
N ILE A 420 25.46 14.72 7.23
CA ILE A 420 25.99 16.08 7.35
C ILE A 420 26.78 16.28 8.64
N PHE A 421 26.49 15.49 9.68
CA PHE A 421 27.19 15.55 10.95
C PHE A 421 27.28 14.16 11.59
N SER A 422 28.43 13.91 12.22
CA SER A 422 28.70 12.76 13.09
C SER A 422 29.76 13.18 14.11
N PRO A 423 29.59 12.92 15.42
CA PRO A 423 30.58 13.30 16.41
C PRO A 423 31.95 12.68 16.11
N THR A 424 33.02 13.44 16.34
CA THR A 424 34.37 12.85 16.32
C THR A 424 34.53 12.01 17.59
N ALA A 425 34.59 10.69 17.44
CA ALA A 425 34.62 9.75 18.54
C ALA A 425 35.76 8.73 18.41
N ALA A 426 36.24 8.22 19.54
CA ALA A 426 37.21 7.14 19.57
C ALA A 426 36.60 5.85 19.00
N GLN A 427 37.39 5.11 18.21
CA GLN A 427 37.03 3.82 17.62
C GLN A 427 37.13 2.71 18.67
N VAL A 428 36.27 2.77 19.68
CA VAL A 428 36.17 1.81 20.78
C VAL A 428 34.74 1.33 20.90
N ILE A 429 34.56 0.03 21.11
CA ILE A 429 33.23 -0.54 21.34
C ILE A 429 32.66 0.08 22.62
N SER A 430 31.50 0.70 22.50
CA SER A 430 30.77 1.31 23.62
C SER A 430 29.48 0.53 23.86
N ASN A 431 29.07 0.41 25.13
CA ASN A 431 27.87 -0.32 25.51
C ASN A 431 26.90 0.63 26.20
N LEU A 432 25.59 0.37 26.07
CA LEU A 432 24.55 0.95 26.93
C LEU A 432 23.79 -0.18 27.61
N ASP A 433 23.87 -0.22 28.94
CA ASP A 433 23.04 -1.12 29.73
C ASP A 433 21.59 -0.66 29.74
N SER A 434 20.69 -1.52 30.23
CA SER A 434 19.26 -1.22 30.28
C SER A 434 18.98 0.08 31.04
N HIS A 435 18.16 0.95 30.46
CA HIS A 435 17.81 2.29 30.97
C HIS A 435 18.96 3.29 31.06
N GLU A 436 20.16 2.97 30.56
CA GLU A 436 21.23 3.95 30.43
C GLU A 436 21.04 4.83 29.20
N ASP A 437 21.60 6.03 29.28
CA ASP A 437 21.56 7.02 28.23
C ASP A 437 22.88 7.79 28.07
N VAL A 438 23.07 8.36 26.88
CA VAL A 438 24.16 9.30 26.58
C VAL A 438 23.64 10.49 25.81
N THR A 439 24.11 11.69 26.17
CA THR A 439 23.65 12.95 25.57
C THR A 439 24.75 13.63 24.78
N PHE A 440 24.40 14.05 23.56
CA PHE A 440 25.23 14.84 22.67
C PHE A 440 24.61 16.21 22.48
N VAL A 441 25.42 17.25 22.34
CA VAL A 441 24.94 18.58 21.95
C VAL A 441 25.44 18.87 20.53
N TRP A 442 24.51 19.25 19.65
CA TRP A 442 24.81 19.62 18.27
C TRP A 442 24.46 21.08 18.01
N ASP A 443 25.46 21.90 17.74
CA ASP A 443 25.32 23.34 17.48
C ASP A 443 24.82 23.68 16.06
N GLN A 444 24.20 22.72 15.36
CA GLN A 444 23.73 22.88 13.98
C GLN A 444 24.85 23.19 12.96
N ILE A 445 26.06 22.70 13.23
CA ILE A 445 27.23 22.83 12.37
C ILE A 445 27.53 21.47 11.73
N LYS A 446 27.77 21.45 10.41
CA LYS A 446 28.17 20.26 9.66
C LYS A 446 29.62 19.87 9.99
N ASN A 447 30.01 18.64 9.70
CA ASN A 447 31.40 18.19 9.91
C ASN A 447 32.44 19.01 9.12
N ASN A 448 32.05 19.70 8.05
CA ASN A 448 32.93 20.58 7.27
C ASN A 448 33.02 22.01 7.82
N GLY A 449 32.33 22.33 8.93
CA GLY A 449 32.32 23.65 9.56
C GLY A 449 31.22 24.59 9.08
N ASP A 450 30.47 24.23 8.03
CA ASP A 450 29.38 25.06 7.53
C ASP A 450 28.14 24.95 8.43
N GLN A 451 27.41 26.05 8.60
CA GLN A 451 26.10 26.01 9.23
C GLN A 451 25.09 25.25 8.35
N ILE A 452 24.15 24.54 8.96
CA ILE A 452 23.02 23.95 8.24
C ILE A 452 22.06 25.04 7.73
N LEU A 453 21.14 24.66 6.85
CA LEU A 453 20.07 25.55 6.37
C LEU A 453 18.76 25.28 7.12
N GLU A 454 17.77 26.14 6.99
CA GLU A 454 16.41 25.82 7.44
C GLU A 454 15.89 24.58 6.68
N GLY A 455 15.20 23.69 7.38
CA GLY A 455 14.75 22.44 6.79
C GLY A 455 14.50 21.32 7.79
N THR A 456 14.31 20.12 7.25
CA THR A 456 14.01 18.92 8.04
C THR A 456 15.21 17.98 8.04
N TYR A 457 15.62 17.54 9.23
CA TYR A 457 16.80 16.71 9.46
C TYR A 457 16.43 15.41 10.14
N LYS A 458 17.18 14.34 9.84
CA LYS A 458 17.02 13.03 10.44
C LYS A 458 18.19 12.76 11.38
N ILE A 459 17.90 12.56 12.65
CA ILE A 459 18.85 12.07 13.65
C ILE A 459 18.72 10.55 13.67
N THR A 460 19.85 9.85 13.53
CA THR A 460 19.88 8.38 13.48
C THR A 460 20.92 7.84 14.46
N SER A 461 20.61 6.71 15.09
CA SER A 461 21.55 5.92 15.90
C SER A 461 21.37 4.44 15.58
N LYS A 462 22.49 3.71 15.50
CA LYS A 462 22.54 2.29 15.16
C LYS A 462 23.25 1.52 16.26
N ALA A 463 22.58 0.51 16.80
CA ALA A 463 23.14 -0.40 17.79
C ALA A 463 23.18 -1.83 17.27
N ILE A 464 24.11 -2.60 17.80
CA ILE A 464 24.26 -4.05 17.63
C ILE A 464 23.66 -4.71 18.88
N THR A 465 22.70 -5.58 18.66
CA THR A 465 21.98 -6.32 19.72
C THR A 465 22.79 -7.54 20.19
N LEU A 466 22.33 -8.19 21.26
CA LEU A 466 22.94 -9.43 21.78
C LEU A 466 22.96 -10.57 20.75
N ASP A 467 21.97 -10.68 19.87
CA ASP A 467 21.90 -11.70 18.82
C ASP A 467 22.70 -11.33 17.55
N GLY A 468 23.39 -10.18 17.56
CA GLY A 468 24.21 -9.69 16.46
C GLY A 468 23.43 -9.01 15.33
N SER A 469 22.12 -8.81 15.49
CA SER A 469 21.32 -7.99 14.57
C SER A 469 21.60 -6.49 14.78
N ILE A 470 21.25 -5.68 13.78
CA ILE A 470 21.41 -4.22 13.83
C ILE A 470 20.03 -3.59 13.98
N ILE A 471 19.85 -2.78 15.02
CA ILE A 471 18.68 -1.93 15.18
C ILE A 471 19.05 -0.47 14.86
N GLU A 472 18.16 0.23 14.18
CA GLU A 472 18.31 1.65 13.84
C GLU A 472 17.11 2.43 14.35
N LYS A 473 17.36 3.49 15.11
CA LYS A 473 16.35 4.46 15.50
C LYS A 473 16.53 5.75 14.70
N ILE A 474 15.41 6.35 14.30
CA ILE A 474 15.37 7.60 13.54
C ILE A 474 14.39 8.56 14.23
N VAL A 475 14.81 9.79 14.45
CA VAL A 475 13.97 10.92 14.87
C VAL A 475 14.08 12.04 13.85
N ILE A 476 12.95 12.70 13.58
CA ILE A 476 12.89 13.83 12.65
C ILE A 476 12.78 15.11 13.46
N ILE A 477 13.64 16.07 13.14
CA ILE A 477 13.58 17.43 13.68
C ILE A 477 13.42 18.44 12.54
N HIS A 478 12.87 19.59 12.87
CA HIS A 478 12.71 20.71 11.96
C HIS A 478 13.46 21.93 12.50
N VAL A 479 14.26 22.57 11.65
CA VAL A 479 14.98 23.79 11.97
C VAL A 479 14.41 24.92 11.14
N PHE A 480 13.94 25.97 11.80
CA PHE A 480 13.31 27.15 11.22
C PHE A 480 14.14 28.41 11.50
N LYS A 481 13.93 29.46 10.71
CA LYS A 481 14.53 30.78 10.97
C LYS A 481 13.87 31.52 12.13
#